data_AF-A0A7J3XX10-F1
#
_entry.id   AF-A0A7J3XX10-F1
#
_cell.length_a   1.000
_cell.length_b   1.000
_cell.length_c   1.000
_cell.angle_alpha   90.00
_cell.angle_beta   90.00
_cell.angle_gamma   90.00
#
_symmetry.space_group_name_H-M   'P 1'
#
loop_
_entity.id
_entity.type
_entity.pdbx_description
1 polymer ?
#
loop_
_entity_poly.entity_id
_entity_poly.type
_entity_poly.pdbx_seq_one_letter_code
_entity_poly.pdbx_strand_id
1 'polypeptide(L)' 'MYKGMDVISALQFSRSDIEFLISVAEDLRRVVERGGSLDIAKGRVMFTAFFEPSTRTRLSFQFAMTRLGGVVVDLGPEE' A
#
# COMPACT_ATOMS: atom_id res chain seq x y z
N MET A 1 15.29 -2.80 4.90
CA MET A 1 15.15 -4.23 5.24
C MET A 1 14.02 -4.91 4.47
N TYR A 2 12.90 -4.22 4.15
CA TYR A 2 11.71 -4.85 3.54
C TYR A 2 11.68 -4.96 2.00
N LYS A 3 12.73 -4.52 1.29
CA LYS A 3 12.72 -4.48 -0.18
C LYS A 3 12.74 -5.91 -0.75
N GLY A 4 11.77 -6.22 -1.60
CA GLY A 4 11.64 -7.54 -2.25
C GLY A 4 11.06 -8.63 -1.34
N MET A 5 10.51 -8.26 -0.18
CA MET A 5 9.86 -9.20 0.74
C MET A 5 8.35 -9.20 0.53
N ASP A 6 7.75 -10.39 0.48
CA ASP A 6 6.30 -10.56 0.48
C ASP A 6 5.71 -10.42 1.89
N VAL A 7 4.53 -9.79 1.98
CA VAL A 7 3.78 -9.61 3.25
C VAL A 7 2.64 -10.62 3.28
N ILE A 8 2.89 -11.78 3.88
CA ILE A 8 1.97 -12.93 3.92
C ILE A 8 1.49 -13.30 5.32
N SER A 9 2.22 -12.90 6.37
CA SER A 9 1.87 -13.22 7.76
C SER A 9 2.38 -12.15 8.71
N ALA A 10 1.59 -11.84 9.74
CA ALA A 10 1.99 -10.94 10.82
C ALA A 10 3.23 -11.45 11.59
N LEU A 11 3.46 -12.76 11.60
CA LEU A 11 4.61 -13.39 12.27
C LEU A 11 5.96 -13.08 11.60
N GLN A 12 5.96 -12.51 10.39
CA GLN A 12 7.18 -12.08 9.71
C GLN A 12 7.80 -10.82 10.34
N PHE A 13 7.05 -10.12 11.20
CA PHE A 13 7.45 -8.83 11.74
C PHE A 13 7.74 -8.94 13.23
N SER A 14 8.90 -8.45 13.64
CA SER A 14 9.21 -8.23 15.05
C SER A 14 8.41 -7.05 15.60
N ARG A 15 8.34 -6.91 16.92
CA ARG A 15 7.74 -5.74 17.57
C ARG A 15 8.33 -4.43 17.06
N SER A 16 9.66 -4.36 16.92
CA SER A 16 10.35 -3.17 16.40
C SER A 16 10.02 -2.88 14.94
N ASP A 17 9.78 -3.89 14.12
CA ASP A 17 9.33 -3.69 12.74
C ASP A 17 7.95 -3.04 12.71
N ILE A 18 7.03 -3.52 13.55
CA ILE A 18 5.67 -2.98 13.64
C ILE A 18 5.70 -1.52 14.12
N GLU A 19 6.47 -1.22 15.16
CA GLU A 19 6.63 0.15 15.67
C GLU A 19 7.20 1.09 14.60
N PHE A 20 8.17 0.62 13.83
CA PHE A 20 8.73 1.37 12.70
C PHE A 20 7.72 1.56 11.55
N LEU A 21 6.97 0.53 11.17
CA LEU A 21 5.95 0.65 10.11
C LEU A 21 4.83 1.62 10.51
N ILE A 22 4.45 1.65 11.79
CA ILE A 22 3.47 2.61 12.32
C ILE A 22 4.04 4.04 12.24
N SER A 23 5.31 4.27 12.60
CA SER A 23 5.89 5.61 12.50
C SER A 23 5.95 6.12 11.06
N VAL A 24 6.28 5.24 10.11
CA VAL A 24 6.23 5.57 8.67
C VAL A 24 4.81 5.90 8.22
N ALA A 25 3.79 5.14 8.67
CA ALA A 25 2.40 5.43 8.33
C ALA A 25 1.93 6.79 8.85
N GLU A 26 2.34 7.17 10.07
CA GLU A 26 2.05 8.50 10.64
C GLU A 26 2.72 9.63 9.85
N ASP A 27 3.96 9.44 9.38
CA ASP A 27 4.63 10.41 8.53
C ASP A 27 3.92 10.59 7.18
N LEU A 28 3.52 9.49 6.53
CA LEU A 28 2.74 9.52 5.30
C LEU A 28 1.39 10.23 5.50
N ARG A 29 0.73 9.98 6.64
CA ARG A 29 -0.53 10.65 7.01
C ARG A 29 -0.34 12.17 7.12
N ARG A 30 0.73 12.64 7.78
CA ARG A 30 1.01 14.08 7.91
C ARG A 30 1.27 14.74 6.56
N VAL A 31 1.93 14.06 5.62
CA VAL A 31 2.13 14.57 4.24
C VAL A 31 0.78 14.79 3.56
N VAL A 32 -0.10 13.79 3.65
CA VAL A 32 -1.46 13.85 3.12
C VAL A 32 -2.28 14.98 3.74
N GLU A 33 -2.26 15.13 5.06
CA GLU A 33 -3.05 16.14 5.78
C GLU A 33 -2.65 17.57 5.40
N ARG A 34 -1.40 17.77 4.97
CA ARG A 34 -0.89 19.04 4.44
C ARG A 34 -1.21 19.26 2.95
N GLY A 35 -1.99 18.37 2.34
CA GLY A 35 -2.31 18.40 0.90
C GLY A 35 -1.15 17.94 0.01
N GLY A 36 -0.12 17.33 0.58
CA GLY A 36 1.02 16.81 -0.17
C GLY A 36 0.73 15.46 -0.85
N SER A 37 1.53 15.16 -1.87
CA SER A 37 1.63 13.84 -2.48
C SER A 37 3.10 13.44 -2.56
N LEU A 38 3.36 12.15 -2.76
CA LEU A 38 4.70 11.59 -2.84
C LEU A 38 4.85 10.89 -4.18
N ASP A 39 5.98 11.05 -4.86
CA ASP A 39 6.26 10.40 -6.15
C ASP A 39 7.10 9.11 -5.99
N ILE A 40 7.06 8.48 -4.81
CA ILE A 40 7.96 7.35 -4.45
C ILE A 40 7.68 6.11 -5.32
N ALA A 41 6.44 5.92 -5.77
CA ALA A 41 6.02 4.83 -6.64
C ALA A 41 5.91 5.26 -8.12
N LYS A 42 6.43 6.43 -8.51
CA LYS A 42 6.39 6.88 -9.90
C LYS A 42 7.05 5.87 -10.84
N GLY A 43 6.34 5.52 -11.91
CA GLY A 43 6.78 4.50 -12.88
C GLY A 43 6.65 3.06 -12.38
N ARG A 44 5.98 2.82 -11.23
CA ARG A 44 5.65 1.48 -10.74
C ARG A 44 4.18 1.17 -11.00
N VAL A 45 3.90 -0.10 -11.29
CA VAL A 45 2.55 -0.64 -11.50
C VAL A 45 2.25 -1.64 -10.39
N MET A 46 1.07 -1.55 -9.79
CA MET A 46 0.53 -2.51 -8.84
C MET A 46 -0.71 -3.17 -9.44
N PHE A 47 -0.77 -4.49 -9.39
CA PHE A 47 -1.95 -5.25 -9.79
C PHE A 47 -2.82 -5.57 -8.56
N THR A 48 -4.14 -5.49 -8.69
CA THR A 48 -5.09 -5.94 -7.66
C THR A 48 -5.82 -7.20 -8.13
N ALA A 49 -5.65 -8.30 -7.38
CA ALA A 49 -6.29 -9.59 -7.60
C ALA A 49 -7.22 -9.90 -6.41
N PHE A 50 -8.50 -9.51 -6.51
CA PHE A 50 -9.50 -9.77 -5.46
C PHE A 50 -10.52 -10.79 -5.98
N PHE A 51 -10.31 -12.06 -5.61
CA PHE A 51 -11.22 -13.17 -5.97
C PHE A 51 -12.53 -13.16 -5.17
N GLU A 52 -12.55 -12.44 -4.05
CA GLU A 52 -13.74 -12.19 -3.25
C GLU A 52 -14.00 -10.68 -3.13
N PRO A 53 -15.28 -10.23 -3.07
CA PRO A 53 -15.59 -8.82 -2.91
C PRO A 53 -14.99 -8.22 -1.64
N SER A 54 -14.16 -7.18 -1.78
CA SER A 54 -13.61 -6.44 -0.64
C SER A 54 -13.47 -4.95 -0.94
N THR A 55 -14.41 -4.15 -0.43
CA THR A 55 -14.43 -2.70 -0.69
C THR A 55 -13.28 -1.99 0.01
N ARG A 56 -13.09 -2.22 1.31
CA ARG A 56 -12.10 -1.49 2.12
C ARG A 56 -10.69 -1.76 1.66
N THR A 57 -10.32 -3.03 1.52
CA THR A 57 -8.96 -3.42 1.15
C THR A 57 -8.65 -3.01 -0.28
N ARG A 58 -9.55 -3.29 -1.24
CA ARG A 58 -9.31 -2.89 -2.64
C ARG A 58 -9.11 -1.38 -2.76
N LEU A 59 -10.06 -0.59 -2.28
CA LEU A 59 -9.97 0.87 -2.41
C LEU A 59 -8.77 1.47 -1.66
N SER A 60 -8.42 0.95 -0.47
CA SER A 60 -7.27 1.47 0.27
C SER A 60 -5.95 1.24 -0.46
N PHE A 61 -5.76 0.05 -1.06
CA PHE A 61 -4.56 -0.25 -1.84
C PHE A 61 -4.48 0.61 -3.10
N GLN A 62 -5.58 0.71 -3.85
CA GLN A 62 -5.62 1.52 -5.07
C GLN A 62 -5.32 3.00 -4.79
N PHE A 63 -5.93 3.54 -3.73
CA PHE A 63 -5.73 4.93 -3.32
C PHE A 63 -4.32 5.19 -2.82
N ALA A 64 -3.75 4.28 -2.02
CA ALA A 64 -2.38 4.40 -1.54
C ALA A 64 -1.38 4.42 -2.71
N MET A 65 -1.50 3.49 -3.67
CA MET A 65 -0.62 3.45 -4.84
C MET A 65 -0.73 4.72 -5.68
N THR A 66 -1.95 5.20 -5.90
CA THR A 66 -2.20 6.45 -6.66
C THR A 66 -1.56 7.67 -5.98
N ARG A 67 -1.68 7.79 -4.65
CA ARG A 67 -1.07 8.88 -3.88
C ARG A 67 0.45 8.85 -3.82
N LEU A 68 1.03 7.67 -4.04
CA LEU A 68 2.47 7.49 -4.18
C LEU A 68 2.96 7.73 -5.62
N GLY A 69 2.09 8.19 -6.54
CA GLY A 69 2.42 8.46 -7.93
C GLY A 69 2.49 7.21 -8.82
N GLY A 70 2.01 6.07 -8.31
CA GLY A 70 1.99 4.80 -9.00
C GLY A 70 0.74 4.58 -9.84
N VAL A 71 0.78 3.53 -10.66
CA VAL A 71 -0.35 3.08 -11.49
C VAL A 71 -0.95 1.80 -10.90
N VAL A 72 -2.27 1.68 -10.99
CA VAL A 72 -3.03 0.50 -10.55
C VAL A 72 -3.64 -0.16 -11.77
N VAL A 73 -3.53 -1.49 -11.85
CA VAL A 73 -4.27 -2.31 -12.81
C VAL A 73 -5.11 -3.32 -12.03
N ASP A 74 -6.43 -3.20 -12.13
CA ASP A 74 -7.34 -4.15 -11.49
C ASP A 74 -7.61 -5.32 -12.44
N LEU A 75 -7.49 -6.56 -11.94
CA LEU A 75 -7.77 -7.76 -12.74
C LEU A 75 -9.26 -7.90 -13.07
N GLY A 76 -10.14 -7.17 -12.38
CA GLY A 76 -11.58 -7.34 -12.50
C GLY A 76 -12.07 -8.59 -11.76
N PRO A 77 -13.40 -8.80 -11.69
CA PRO A 77 -13.94 -10.08 -11.23
C PRO A 77 -13.50 -11.21 -12.16
N GLU A 78 -13.23 -12.39 -11.61
CA GLU A 78 -13.19 -13.61 -12.44
C GLU A 78 -14.58 -13.83 -13.04
N GLU A 79 -14.66 -14.08 -14.35
CA GLU A 79 -15.89 -14.52 -15.03
C GLU A 79 -16.30 -15.94 -14.61
#